data_AF-A0A2V7UBY6-F1
#
_entry.id   AF-A0A2V7UBY6-F1
#
_cell.length_a   1.000
_cell.length_b   1.000
_cell.length_c   1.000
_cell.angle_alpha   90.00
_cell.angle_beta   90.00
_cell.angle_gamma   90.00
#
_symmetry.space_group_name_H-M   'P 1'
#
loop_
_entity.id
_entity.type
_entity.pdbx_description
1 polymer ?
#
loop_
_entity_poly.entity_id
_entity_poly.type
_entity_poly.pdbx_seq_one_letter_code
_entity_poly.pdbx_strand_id
1 'polypeptide(L)'
;ESAFRSALKARPEDPDALFNLAEVLRRAKRSSEAVVLLERLIAKTPSFPGVAEALEGARREVASPGPGQVRLGLLRVATREEAEGLARRLAAGEDFAALARARSTDPSASRGGDLGLVRPDELAEPLRSAAAALAVGARSPVLETPAGYVILRRQP
;
A
#
# COMPACT_ATOMS: atom_id res chain seq x y z
N GLU A 1 12.85 17.70 9.28
CA GLU A 1 13.19 16.31 9.65
C GLU A 1 14.58 16.17 10.28
N SER A 2 15.67 16.53 9.56
CA SER A 2 17.05 16.33 10.03
C SER A 2 17.36 16.95 11.40
N ALA A 3 16.86 18.16 11.67
CA ALA A 3 17.04 18.84 12.95
C ALA A 3 16.47 18.05 14.15
N PHE A 4 15.24 17.52 14.03
CA PHE A 4 14.62 16.73 15.10
C PHE A 4 15.29 15.37 15.28
N ARG A 5 15.72 14.72 14.18
CA ARG A 5 16.51 13.49 14.28
C ARG A 5 17.85 13.72 14.99
N SER A 6 18.50 14.86 14.75
CA SER A 6 19.72 15.25 15.47
C SER A 6 19.44 15.47 16.96
N ALA A 7 18.36 16.18 17.29
CA ALA A 7 17.93 16.39 18.67
C ALA A 7 17.68 15.06 19.40
N LEU A 8 17.03 14.09 18.75
CA LEU A 8 16.79 12.75 19.31
C LEU A 8 18.05 11.89 19.42
N LYS A 9 19.14 12.18 18.71
CA LYS A 9 20.44 11.52 18.97
C LYS A 9 21.03 12.00 20.30
N ALA A 10 20.91 13.29 20.59
CA ALA A 10 21.42 13.86 21.83
C ALA A 10 20.50 13.58 23.02
N ARG A 11 19.17 13.63 22.81
CA ARG A 11 18.13 13.42 23.81
C ARG A 11 17.04 12.51 23.24
N PRO A 12 17.21 11.17 23.33
CA PRO A 12 16.30 10.21 22.70
C PRO A 12 14.83 10.26 23.12
N GLU A 13 14.57 10.79 24.32
CA GLU A 13 13.24 10.87 24.94
C GLU A 13 12.74 12.32 25.05
N ASP A 14 13.34 13.25 24.29
CA ASP A 14 12.87 14.65 24.24
C ASP A 14 11.44 14.72 23.68
N PRO A 15 10.45 15.11 24.49
CA PRO A 15 9.05 15.00 24.11
C PRO A 15 8.67 15.93 22.96
N ASP A 16 9.22 17.15 22.93
CA ASP A 16 8.99 18.10 21.85
C ASP A 16 9.62 17.62 20.54
N ALA A 17 10.83 17.05 20.59
CA ALA A 17 11.48 16.52 19.41
C ALA A 17 10.75 15.28 18.85
N LEU A 18 10.24 14.40 19.72
CA LEU A 18 9.43 13.25 19.32
C LEU A 18 8.14 13.69 18.64
N PHE A 19 7.38 14.61 19.26
CA PHE A 19 6.12 15.11 18.72
C PHE A 19 6.31 15.83 17.38
N ASN A 20 7.27 16.77 17.31
CA ASN A 20 7.51 17.54 16.10
C ASN A 20 8.04 16.67 14.94
N LEU A 21 8.89 15.66 15.23
CA LEU A 21 9.31 14.72 14.19
C LEU A 21 8.13 13.88 13.70
N ALA A 22 7.26 13.41 14.60
CA ALA A 22 6.08 12.65 14.22
C ALA A 22 5.15 13.45 13.30
N GLU A 23 4.89 14.72 13.61
CA GLU A 23 4.07 15.60 12.76
C GLU A 23 4.69 15.82 11.36
N VAL A 24 6.02 15.98 11.29
CA VAL A 24 6.73 16.04 10.00
C VAL A 24 6.55 14.73 9.20
N LEU A 25 6.66 13.58 9.86
CA LEU A 25 6.51 12.27 9.23
C LEU A 25 5.07 12.05 8.72
N ARG A 26 4.06 12.45 9.49
CA ARG A 26 2.65 12.40 9.05
C ARG A 26 2.40 13.24 7.80
N ARG A 27 2.91 14.47 7.76
CA ARG A 27 2.85 15.34 6.56
C ARG A 27 3.55 14.73 5.36
N ALA A 28 4.64 13.99 5.59
CA ALA A 28 5.36 13.22 4.58
C ALA A 28 4.70 11.88 4.22
N LYS A 29 3.48 11.60 4.70
CA LYS A 29 2.74 10.32 4.50
C LYS A 29 3.47 9.09 5.05
N ARG A 30 4.42 9.28 5.96
CA ARG A 30 5.15 8.23 6.68
C ARG A 30 4.52 7.99 8.05
N SER A 31 3.19 7.85 8.09
CA SER A 31 2.42 7.80 9.33
C SER A 31 2.73 6.57 10.19
N SER A 32 3.23 5.48 9.61
CA SER A 32 3.72 4.31 10.35
C SER A 32 4.92 4.65 11.24
N GLU A 33 5.89 5.42 10.74
CA GLU A 33 7.01 5.90 11.55
C GLU A 33 6.56 6.92 12.61
N ALA A 34 5.58 7.75 12.29
CA ALA A 34 5.01 8.72 13.23
C ALA A 34 4.34 8.02 14.43
N VAL A 35 3.58 6.94 14.20
CA VAL A 35 2.95 6.15 15.27
C VAL A 35 3.99 5.67 16.27
N VAL A 36 5.14 5.14 15.82
CA VAL A 36 6.21 4.66 16.71
C VAL A 36 6.72 5.76 17.64
N LEU A 37 6.90 6.98 17.12
CA LEU A 37 7.38 8.11 17.93
C LEU A 37 6.32 8.60 18.92
N LEU A 38 5.05 8.65 18.51
CA LEU A 38 3.94 9.07 19.36
C LEU A 38 3.62 8.04 20.45
N GLU A 39 3.78 6.75 20.18
CA GLU A 39 3.65 5.68 21.19
C GLU A 39 4.76 5.77 22.24
N ARG A 40 5.99 6.08 21.83
CA ARG A 40 7.09 6.35 22.77
C ARG A 40 6.78 7.57 23.64
N LEU A 41 6.30 8.65 23.03
CA LEU A 41 5.97 9.88 23.74
C LEU A 41 4.84 9.66 24.75
N ILE A 42 3.72 9.06 24.35
CA ILE A 42 2.56 8.88 25.24
C ILE A 42 2.87 7.90 26.39
N ALA A 43 3.76 6.94 26.18
CA ALA A 43 4.18 6.01 27.22
C ALA A 43 5.00 6.69 28.34
N LYS A 44 5.73 7.76 28.04
CA LYS A 44 6.55 8.51 29.01
C LYS A 44 5.85 9.75 29.55
N THR A 45 5.12 10.44 28.68
CA THR A 45 4.45 11.70 28.98
C THR A 45 3.00 11.65 28.47
N PRO A 46 2.10 10.88 29.14
CA PRO A 46 0.71 10.75 28.72
C PRO A 46 -0.05 12.08 28.67
N SER A 47 0.37 13.05 29.47
CA SER A 47 -0.20 14.40 29.55
C SER A 47 0.37 15.39 28.52
N PHE A 48 1.24 14.95 27.60
CA PHE A 48 1.82 15.84 26.60
C PHE A 48 0.71 16.41 25.69
N PRO A 49 0.63 17.74 25.49
CA PRO A 49 -0.45 18.35 24.71
C PRO A 49 -0.54 17.77 23.29
N GLY A 50 -1.75 17.35 22.88
CA GLY A 50 -2.01 16.88 21.53
C GLY A 50 -1.48 15.48 21.20
N VAL A 51 -0.74 14.79 22.08
CA VAL A 51 -0.16 13.46 21.76
C VAL A 51 -1.24 12.41 21.48
N ALA A 52 -2.33 12.41 22.27
CA ALA A 52 -3.41 11.43 22.12
C ALA A 52 -4.15 11.63 20.79
N GLU A 53 -4.48 12.88 20.44
CA GLU A 53 -5.12 13.22 19.16
C GLU A 53 -4.20 12.90 17.98
N ALA A 54 -2.91 13.25 18.09
CA ALA A 54 -1.94 12.97 17.05
C ALA A 54 -1.74 11.47 16.82
N LEU A 55 -1.68 10.69 17.90
CA LEU A 55 -1.53 9.23 17.84
C LEU A 55 -2.75 8.58 17.20
N GLU A 56 -3.96 8.94 17.62
CA GLU A 56 -5.19 8.44 17.01
C GLU A 56 -5.30 8.84 15.54
N GLY A 57 -4.95 10.08 15.20
CA GLY A 57 -4.90 10.54 13.81
C GLY A 57 -3.89 9.74 12.97
N ALA A 58 -2.68 9.53 13.48
CA ALA A 58 -1.66 8.74 12.80
C ALA A 58 -2.08 7.27 12.65
N ARG A 59 -2.71 6.68 13.66
CA ARG A 59 -3.26 5.31 13.60
C ARG A 59 -4.38 5.19 12.56
N ARG A 60 -5.26 6.18 12.46
CA ARG A 60 -6.27 6.24 11.39
C ARG A 60 -5.66 6.39 10.01
N GLU A 61 -4.59 7.18 9.86
CA GLU A 61 -3.84 7.30 8.60
C GLU A 61 -3.08 6.02 8.22
N VAL A 62 -2.75 5.17 9.20
CA VAL A 62 -2.15 3.83 8.98
C VAL A 62 -3.24 2.78 8.69
N ALA A 63 -4.36 2.83 9.41
CA ALA A 63 -5.47 1.89 9.29
C ALA A 63 -6.34 2.15 8.05
N SER A 64 -6.49 3.41 7.65
CA SER A 64 -7.04 3.78 6.36
C SER A 64 -5.87 3.93 5.38
N PRO A 65 -5.74 3.07 4.35
CA PRO A 65 -4.78 3.32 3.28
C PRO A 65 -4.93 4.78 2.84
N GLY A 66 -3.85 5.55 2.91
CA GLY A 66 -3.89 7.00 2.65
C GLY A 66 -4.68 7.29 1.37
N PRO A 67 -5.38 8.43 1.26
CA PRO A 67 -6.28 8.70 0.14
C PRO A 67 -5.61 8.36 -1.18
N GLY A 68 -6.18 7.39 -1.90
CA GLY A 68 -5.66 6.89 -3.18
C GLY A 68 -4.98 5.53 -3.15
N GLN A 69 -4.61 4.94 -2.00
CA GLN A 69 -4.03 3.59 -1.98
C GLN A 69 -5.10 2.50 -2.11
N VAL A 70 -4.81 1.47 -2.93
CA VAL A 70 -5.69 0.32 -3.16
C VAL A 70 -4.89 -0.97 -3.06
N ARG A 71 -5.52 -2.04 -2.59
CA ARG A 71 -4.88 -3.37 -2.55
C ARG A 71 -5.09 -4.08 -3.86
N LEU A 72 -4.01 -4.44 -4.55
CA LEU A 72 -4.09 -5.06 -5.89
C LEU A 72 -3.44 -6.45 -5.93
N GLY A 73 -4.10 -7.34 -6.66
CA GLY A 73 -3.52 -8.53 -7.23
C GLY A 73 -3.13 -8.31 -8.69
N LEU A 74 -1.99 -8.85 -9.12
CA LEU A 74 -1.50 -8.79 -10.49
C LEU A 74 -1.20 -10.21 -10.99
N LEU A 75 -1.71 -10.50 -12.19
CA LEU A 75 -1.41 -11.71 -12.94
C LEU A 75 -0.89 -11.28 -14.31
N ARG A 76 0.40 -11.52 -14.57
CA ARG A 76 1.07 -11.27 -15.86
C ARG A 76 1.38 -12.57 -16.59
N VAL A 77 1.16 -12.60 -17.90
CA VAL A 77 1.54 -13.69 -18.81
C VAL A 77 2.12 -13.14 -20.12
N ALA A 78 2.78 -13.98 -20.91
CA ALA A 78 3.51 -13.54 -22.10
C ALA A 78 2.62 -13.27 -23.31
N THR A 79 1.51 -14.02 -23.47
CA THR A 79 0.65 -13.94 -24.67
C THR A 79 -0.77 -13.50 -24.34
N ARG A 80 -1.43 -12.92 -25.34
CA ARG A 80 -2.82 -12.47 -25.23
C ARG A 80 -3.76 -13.65 -25.04
N GLU A 81 -3.52 -14.72 -25.77
CA GLU A 81 -4.33 -15.94 -25.74
C GLU A 81 -4.31 -16.58 -24.35
N GLU A 82 -3.15 -16.58 -23.69
CA GLU A 82 -3.04 -17.09 -22.32
C GLU A 82 -3.80 -16.18 -21.34
N ALA A 83 -3.66 -14.86 -21.47
CA ALA A 83 -4.35 -13.90 -20.62
C ALA A 83 -5.88 -14.01 -20.77
N GLU A 84 -6.38 -14.10 -22.00
CA GLU A 84 -7.80 -14.27 -22.29
C GLU A 84 -8.33 -15.62 -21.76
N GLY A 85 -7.55 -16.69 -21.88
CA GLY A 85 -7.87 -17.98 -21.28
C GLY A 85 -8.00 -17.90 -19.75
N LEU A 86 -7.07 -17.22 -19.09
CA LEU A 86 -7.10 -17.00 -17.65
C LEU A 86 -8.27 -16.08 -17.24
N ALA A 87 -8.60 -15.07 -18.03
CA ALA A 87 -9.76 -14.21 -17.79
C ALA A 87 -11.08 -15.01 -17.81
N ARG A 88 -11.22 -15.98 -18.73
CA ARG A 88 -12.39 -16.88 -18.79
C ARG A 88 -12.48 -17.81 -17.57
N ARG A 89 -11.34 -18.37 -17.14
CA ARG A 89 -11.25 -19.22 -15.94
C ARG A 89 -11.60 -18.45 -14.66
N LEU A 90 -11.07 -17.24 -14.56
CA LEU A 90 -11.44 -16.28 -13.52
C LEU A 90 -12.95 -15.97 -13.55
N ALA A 91 -13.53 -15.75 -14.73
CA ALA A 91 -14.98 -15.54 -14.88
C ALA A 91 -15.80 -16.77 -14.44
N ALA A 92 -15.27 -17.99 -14.63
CA ALA A 92 -15.87 -19.23 -14.15
C ALA A 92 -15.73 -19.46 -12.63
N GLY A 93 -15.08 -18.55 -11.90
CA GLY A 93 -14.96 -18.61 -10.45
C GLY A 93 -13.69 -19.26 -9.92
N GLU A 94 -12.71 -19.56 -10.78
CA GLU A 94 -11.41 -20.05 -10.32
C GLU A 94 -10.67 -19.02 -9.45
N ASP A 95 -9.90 -19.52 -8.48
CA ASP A 95 -9.18 -18.67 -7.54
C ASP A 95 -8.04 -17.89 -8.23
N PHE A 96 -8.06 -16.57 -8.07
CA PHE A 96 -7.05 -15.69 -8.66
C PHE A 96 -5.65 -16.00 -8.14
N ALA A 97 -5.51 -16.27 -6.84
CA ALA A 97 -4.22 -16.47 -6.23
C ALA A 97 -3.60 -17.82 -6.68
N ALA A 98 -4.40 -18.85 -6.87
CA ALA A 98 -3.99 -20.13 -7.44
C ALA A 98 -3.52 -19.97 -8.90
N LEU A 99 -4.29 -19.26 -9.73
CA LEU A 99 -3.91 -18.99 -11.12
C LEU A 99 -2.64 -18.14 -11.21
N ALA A 100 -2.51 -17.11 -10.38
CA ALA A 100 -1.32 -16.29 -10.33
C ALA A 100 -0.07 -17.09 -9.94
N ARG A 101 -0.15 -17.95 -8.92
CA ARG A 101 0.96 -18.85 -8.53
C ARG A 101 1.36 -19.79 -9.66
N ALA A 102 0.38 -20.33 -10.38
CA ALA A 102 0.62 -21.38 -11.37
C ALA A 102 1.10 -20.83 -12.72
N ARG A 103 0.69 -19.61 -13.09
CA ARG A 103 0.83 -19.10 -14.47
C ARG A 103 1.51 -17.75 -14.57
N SER A 104 1.56 -16.96 -13.50
CA SER A 104 2.06 -15.61 -13.62
C SER A 104 3.59 -15.55 -13.74
N THR A 105 4.07 -14.70 -14.65
CA THR A 105 5.47 -14.32 -14.81
C THR A 105 5.88 -13.11 -13.95
N ASP A 106 4.97 -12.61 -13.10
CA ASP A 106 5.27 -11.51 -12.18
C ASP A 106 5.94 -12.00 -10.88
N PRO A 107 6.88 -11.27 -10.27
CA PRO A 107 7.49 -11.66 -9.00
C PRO A 107 6.47 -11.91 -7.87
N SER A 108 5.30 -11.24 -7.92
CA SER A 108 4.20 -11.45 -6.98
C SER A 108 3.50 -12.81 -7.13
N ALA A 109 3.78 -13.60 -8.18
CA ALA A 109 3.21 -14.93 -8.41
C ALA A 109 3.32 -15.83 -7.17
N SER A 110 4.49 -15.83 -6.52
CA SER A 110 4.75 -16.58 -5.27
C SER A 110 3.75 -16.25 -4.14
N ARG A 111 3.25 -15.02 -4.09
CA ARG A 111 2.24 -14.53 -3.15
C ARG A 111 0.81 -14.56 -3.71
N GLY A 112 0.58 -15.30 -4.79
CA GLY A 112 -0.73 -15.33 -5.45
C GLY A 112 -1.10 -14.02 -6.15
N GLY A 113 -0.09 -13.30 -6.64
CA GLY A 113 -0.25 -12.03 -7.33
C GLY A 113 -0.38 -10.83 -6.40
N ASP A 114 -0.30 -11.00 -5.08
CA ASP A 114 -0.49 -9.88 -4.13
C ASP A 114 0.66 -8.85 -4.22
N LEU A 115 0.30 -7.64 -4.67
CA LEU A 115 1.16 -6.46 -4.70
C LEU A 115 1.10 -5.66 -3.39
N GLY A 116 0.18 -5.98 -2.48
CA GLY A 116 -0.08 -5.21 -1.28
C GLY A 116 -0.82 -3.90 -1.59
N LEU A 117 -0.67 -2.92 -0.69
CA LEU A 117 -1.19 -1.57 -0.89
C LEU A 117 -0.32 -0.83 -1.90
N VAL A 118 -0.94 -0.40 -2.99
CA VAL A 118 -0.28 0.37 -4.06
C VAL A 118 -1.04 1.65 -4.33
N ARG A 119 -0.31 2.65 -4.82
CA ARG A 119 -0.88 3.91 -5.29
C ARG A 119 -1.09 3.82 -6.81
N PRO A 120 -2.34 3.89 -7.32
CA PRO A 120 -2.60 3.84 -8.76
C PRO A 120 -1.80 4.88 -9.54
N ASP A 121 -1.57 6.07 -8.98
CA ASP A 121 -0.79 7.14 -9.58
C ASP A 121 0.70 6.78 -9.77
N GLU A 122 1.23 5.85 -8.99
CA GLU A 122 2.61 5.33 -9.12
C GLU A 122 2.71 4.21 -10.16
N LEU A 123 1.59 3.66 -10.63
CA LEU A 123 1.57 2.66 -11.70
C LEU A 123 1.74 3.34 -13.07
N ALA A 124 2.33 2.61 -14.01
CA ALA A 124 2.37 2.98 -15.42
C ALA A 124 1.00 2.72 -16.08
N GLU A 125 0.71 3.45 -17.17
CA GLU A 125 -0.41 3.05 -18.04
C GLU A 125 -0.11 1.71 -18.72
N PRO A 126 -1.13 0.86 -18.94
CA PRO A 126 -2.56 1.04 -18.63
C PRO A 126 -2.98 0.64 -17.20
N LEU A 127 -2.03 0.18 -16.37
CA LEU A 127 -2.33 -0.33 -15.02
C LEU A 127 -2.90 0.75 -14.10
N ARG A 128 -2.41 1.99 -14.21
CA ARG A 128 -2.95 3.14 -13.47
C ARG A 128 -4.44 3.33 -13.69
N SER A 129 -4.86 3.50 -14.95
CA SER A 129 -6.26 3.74 -15.29
C SER A 129 -7.15 2.57 -14.85
N ALA A 130 -6.68 1.33 -15.05
CA ALA A 130 -7.40 0.15 -14.60
C ALA A 130 -7.52 0.09 -13.07
N ALA A 131 -6.44 0.30 -12.32
CA ALA A 131 -6.45 0.27 -10.86
C ALA A 131 -7.38 1.34 -10.26
N ALA A 132 -7.42 2.53 -10.86
CA ALA A 132 -8.30 3.63 -10.43
C ALA A 132 -9.78 3.34 -10.69
N ALA A 133 -10.10 2.65 -11.79
CA ALA A 133 -11.48 2.34 -12.19
C ALA A 133 -12.06 1.09 -11.49
N LEU A 134 -11.22 0.24 -10.91
CA LEU A 134 -11.68 -1.02 -10.32
C LEU A 134 -12.43 -0.82 -9.01
N ALA A 135 -13.65 -1.35 -8.94
CA ALA A 135 -14.38 -1.55 -7.69
C ALA A 135 -13.71 -2.64 -6.83
N VAL A 136 -13.89 -2.58 -5.51
CA VAL A 136 -13.39 -3.61 -4.59
C VAL A 136 -13.95 -4.99 -4.99
N GLY A 137 -13.07 -5.99 -5.08
CA GLY A 137 -13.41 -7.35 -5.53
C GLY A 137 -13.46 -7.51 -7.04
N ALA A 138 -13.48 -6.42 -7.82
CA ALA A 138 -13.54 -6.48 -9.28
C ALA A 138 -12.17 -6.81 -9.90
N ARG A 139 -12.20 -7.14 -11.20
CA ARG A 139 -11.03 -7.46 -12.02
C ARG A 139 -11.03 -6.63 -13.29
N SER A 140 -9.85 -6.28 -13.79
CA SER A 140 -9.70 -5.56 -15.05
C SER A 140 -9.96 -6.48 -16.24
N PRO A 141 -10.21 -5.93 -17.43
CA PRO A 141 -9.95 -6.66 -18.68
C PRO A 141 -8.47 -7.04 -18.78
N VAL A 142 -8.12 -7.81 -19.82
CA VAL A 142 -6.72 -8.06 -20.19
C VAL A 142 -6.11 -6.74 -20.65
N LEU A 143 -5.01 -6.35 -20.00
CA LEU A 143 -4.27 -5.12 -20.26
C LEU A 143 -2.97 -5.46 -20.97
N GLU A 144 -2.69 -4.81 -22.09
CA GLU A 144 -1.42 -4.95 -22.79
C GLU A 144 -0.38 -4.01 -22.17
N THR A 145 0.80 -4.54 -21.89
CA THR A 145 1.94 -3.80 -21.33
C THR A 145 3.21 -4.17 -22.10
N PRO A 146 4.27 -3.34 -22.05
CA PRO A 146 5.56 -3.70 -22.65
C PRO A 146 6.16 -5.02 -22.12
N ALA A 147 5.76 -5.44 -20.92
CA ALA A 147 6.23 -6.68 -20.28
C ALA A 147 5.33 -7.90 -20.56
N GLY A 148 4.25 -7.75 -21.34
CA GLY A 148 3.26 -8.80 -21.61
C GLY A 148 1.84 -8.37 -21.22
N TYR A 149 0.98 -9.35 -20.95
CA TYR A 149 -0.45 -9.15 -20.73
C TYR A 149 -0.80 -9.32 -19.26
N VAL A 150 -1.57 -8.37 -18.71
CA VAL A 150 -1.83 -8.25 -17.28
C VAL A 150 -3.33 -8.27 -16.99
N ILE A 151 -3.73 -8.99 -15.93
CA ILE A 151 -5.04 -8.87 -15.30
C ILE A 151 -4.83 -8.36 -13.87
N LEU A 152 -5.47 -7.24 -13.54
CA LEU A 152 -5.51 -6.70 -12.19
C LEU A 152 -6.76 -7.16 -11.46
N ARG A 153 -6.65 -7.36 -10.16
CA ARG A 153 -7.79 -7.57 -9.25
C ARG A 153 -7.67 -6.60 -8.10
N ARG A 154 -8.74 -5.87 -7.79
CA ARG A 154 -8.78 -5.08 -6.54
C ARG A 154 -9.25 -5.99 -5.41
N GLN A 155 -8.42 -6.09 -4.38
CA GLN A 155 -8.76 -6.83 -3.17
C GLN A 155 -9.58 -5.95 -2.21
N PRO A 156 -10.38 -6.56 -1.32
CA PRO A 156 -10.99 -5.86 -0.19
C PRO A 156 -9.95 -5.29 0.79
#